data_AF-A0A3A5A0T1-F1
#
_entry.id   AF-A0A3A5A0T1-F1
#
_cell.length_a   1.000
_cell.length_b   1.000
_cell.length_c   1.000
_cell.angle_alpha   90.00
_cell.angle_beta   90.00
_cell.angle_gamma   90.00
#
_symmetry.space_group_name_H-M   'P 1'
#
loop_
_entity.id
_entity.type
_entity.pdbx_description
1 polymer ?
#
loop_
_entity_poly.entity_id
_entity_poly.type
_entity_poly.pdbx_seq_one_letter_code
_entity_poly.pdbx_strand_id
1 'polypeptide(L)' 'MTTVNLRDFPDQLHREAKAKAALMGISLKDLVVKAVERLLEQERKREKKGK' A
#
# COMPACT_ATOMS: atom_id res chain seq x y z
N MET A 1 -3.27 -5.66 17.25
CA MET A 1 -3.23 -6.01 15.82
C MET A 1 -4.65 -5.90 15.28
N THR A 2 -4.84 -5.18 14.18
CA THR A 2 -6.14 -5.06 13.51
C THR A 2 -6.07 -5.85 12.21
N THR A 3 -7.09 -6.66 11.94
CA THR A 3 -7.20 -7.45 10.70
C THR A 3 -8.05 -6.70 9.70
N VAL A 4 -7.60 -6.63 8.45
CA VAL A 4 -8.34 -6.07 7.33
C VAL A 4 -8.55 -7.18 6.31
N ASN A 5 -9.81 -7.44 5.95
CA ASN A 5 -10.17 -8.34 4.86
C ASN A 5 -10.57 -7.51 3.64
N LEU A 6 -9.79 -7.61 2.57
CA LEU A 6 -10.11 -7.01 1.28
C LEU A 6 -10.89 -8.03 0.43
N ARG A 7 -12.10 -7.68 0.02
CA ARG A 7 -12.92 -8.45 -0.93
C ARG A 7 -12.92 -7.75 -2.29
N ASP A 8 -13.17 -8.54 -3.34
CA ASP A 8 -13.29 -8.04 -4.72
C ASP A 8 -12.06 -7.24 -5.19
N PHE A 9 -10.88 -7.66 -4.73
CA PHE A 9 -9.63 -7.00 -5.11
C PHE A 9 -9.27 -7.37 -6.56
N PRO A 10 -9.06 -6.40 -7.46
CA PRO A 10 -8.87 -6.70 -8.88
C PRO A 10 -7.71 -7.67 -9.13
N ASP A 11 -7.99 -8.77 -9.82
CA ASP A 11 -7.02 -9.86 -10.04
C ASP A 11 -5.73 -9.39 -10.70
N GLN A 12 -5.83 -8.49 -11.68
CA GLN A 12 -4.67 -7.95 -12.36
C GLN A 12 -3.80 -7.13 -11.39
N LEU A 13 -4.43 -6.26 -10.59
CA LEU A 13 -3.72 -5.45 -9.60
C LEU A 13 -3.07 -6.33 -8.52
N HIS A 14 -3.74 -7.40 -8.10
CA HIS A 14 -3.19 -8.41 -7.21
C HIS A 14 -1.94 -9.07 -7.78
N ARG A 15 -1.97 -9.51 -9.04
CA ARG A 15 -0.82 -10.13 -9.70
C ARG A 15 0.36 -9.18 -9.80
N GLU A 16 0.13 -7.95 -10.26
CA GLU A 16 1.17 -6.93 -10.41
C GLU A 16 1.79 -6.56 -9.05
N ALA A 17 0.95 -6.35 -8.03
CA ALA A 17 1.43 -6.06 -6.68
C ALA A 17 2.24 -7.22 -6.10
N LYS A 18 1.79 -8.47 -6.29
CA LYS A 18 2.51 -9.65 -5.82
C LYS A 18 3.87 -9.81 -6.51
N ALA A 19 3.93 -9.61 -7.83
CA ALA A 19 5.18 -9.65 -8.58
C ALA A 19 6.15 -8.57 -8.09
N LYS A 20 5.66 -7.35 -7.87
CA LYS A 20 6.46 -6.24 -7.34
C LYS A 20 6.97 -6.52 -5.92
N ALA A 21 6.13 -7.08 -5.06
CA ALA A 21 6.55 -7.48 -3.71
C ALA A 21 7.67 -8.53 -3.74
N ALA A 22 7.56 -9.53 -4.63
CA ALA A 22 8.59 -10.54 -4.83
C ALA A 22 9.92 -9.93 -5.31
N LEU A 23 9.89 -9.01 -6.29
CA LEU A 23 11.07 -8.29 -6.76
C LEU A 23 11.74 -7.45 -5.67
N MET A 24 10.95 -6.94 -4.72
CA MET A 24 11.43 -6.17 -3.58
C MET A 24 11.87 -7.06 -2.39
N GLY A 25 11.71 -8.39 -2.48
CA GLY A 25 12.03 -9.32 -1.40
C GLY A 25 11.13 -9.18 -0.16
N ILE A 26 9.90 -8.67 -0.34
CA ILE A 26 8.93 -8.46 0.75
C ILE A 26 7.61 -9.18 0.49
N SER A 27 6.75 -9.30 1.50
CA SER A 27 5.41 -9.84 1.29
C SER A 27 4.48 -8.81 0.63
N LEU A 28 3.41 -9.29 -0.02
CA LEU A 28 2.36 -8.42 -0.54
C LEU A 28 1.70 -7.58 0.56
N LYS A 29 1.56 -8.16 1.77
CA LYS A 29 1.06 -7.44 2.95
C LYS A 29 1.94 -6.23 3.28
N ASP A 30 3.25 -6.42 3.30
CA ASP A 30 4.21 -5.34 3.58
C ASP A 30 4.16 -4.26 2.50
N LEU A 31 4.00 -4.66 1.23
CA LEU A 31 3.84 -3.72 0.12
C LEU A 31 2.59 -2.85 0.31
N VAL A 32 1.46 -3.44 0.70
CA VAL A 32 0.21 -2.71 0.96
C VAL A 32 0.38 -1.74 2.13
N VAL A 33 0.99 -2.18 3.23
CA VAL A 33 1.27 -1.30 4.39
C VAL A 33 2.12 -0.10 3.98
N LYS A 34 3.24 -0.33 3.27
CA LYS A 34 4.11 0.75 2.79
C LYS A 34 3.40 1.72 1.86
N ALA A 35 2.50 1.21 1.01
CA ALA A 35 1.71 2.05 0.11
C ALA A 35 0.77 2.97 0.89
N VAL A 36 0.08 2.45 1.91
CA VAL A 36 -0.80 3.23 2.78
C VAL A 36 -0.02 4.26 3.59
N GLU A 37 1.11 3.88 4.20
CA GLU A 37 1.98 4.80 4.95
C GLU A 37 2.44 5.97 4.08
N ARG A 38 2.90 5.67 2.86
CA ARG A 38 3.35 6.69 1.91
C ARG A 38 2.23 7.64 1.50
N LEU A 39 1.01 7.12 1.29
CA LEU A 39 -0.15 7.94 0.95
C LEU A 39 -0.45 8.93 2.08
N LEU A 40 -0.56 8.44 3.32
CA LEU A 40 -0.85 9.27 4.49
C LEU A 40 0.26 10.30 4.77
N GLU A 41 1.53 9.93 4.55
CA GLU A 41 2.65 10.86 4.69
C GLU A 41 2.57 12.01 3.67
N GLN A 42 2.21 11.69 2.42
CA GLN A 42 2.05 12.69 1.37
C GLN A 42 0.89 13.66 1.66
N GLU A 43 -0.23 13.16 2.18
CA GLU A 43 -1.36 13.99 2.59
C GLU A 43 -0.97 14.94 3.72
N ARG A 44 -0.34 14.43 4.79
CA ARG A 44 0.17 15.26 5.90
C ARG A 44 1.14 16.35 5.43
N LYS A 45 2.00 16.04 4.45
CA LYS A 45 2.93 17.03 3.87
C LYS A 45 2.21 18.10 3.04
N ARG A 46 1.11 17.74 2.36
CA ARG A 46 0.28 18.70 1.60
C ARG A 46 -0.46 19.65 2.55
N GLU A 47 -1.06 19.11 3.62
CA GLU A 47 -1.74 19.92 4.64
C GLU A 47 -0.80 20.93 5.31
N LYS A 48 0.45 20.54 5.58
CA LYS A 48 1.46 21.43 6.17
C LYS A 48 2.00 22.51 5.22
N LYS A 49 1.79 22.38 3.91
CA LYS A 49 2.20 23.39 2.91
C LYS A 49 1.10 24.38 2.55
N GLY A 50 -0.15 24.09 2.91
CA GLY A 50 -1.31 24.97 2.69
C GLY A 50 -1.71 25.80 3.92
N LYS A 51 -0.90 25.76 4.99
CA LYS A 51 -1.07 26.51 6.23
C LYS A 51 0.15 27.39 6.45
#